data_AF-A0A1H2VZ78-F1
#
_entry.id   AF-A0A1H2VZ78-F1
#
_cell.length_a   1.000
_cell.length_b   1.000
_cell.length_c   1.000
_cell.angle_alpha   90.00
_cell.angle_beta   90.00
_cell.angle_gamma   90.00
#
_symmetry.space_group_name_H-M   'P 1'
#
loop_
_entity.id
_entity.type
_entity.pdbx_description
1 polymer ?
#
loop_
_entity_poly.entity_id
_entity_poly.type
_entity_poly.pdbx_seq_one_letter_code
_entity_poly.pdbx_strand_id
1 'polypeptide(L)'
;MTLLRNAFFAIAVLVTASAATAQDVAYELTNVSGYTVVQVFTSPANSGDWGDDILGANVLETGYTSTVYIMDNSDQCEYDILFVFDDGDEMSDQIDICDLASYTIE
;
A
#
# COMPACT_ATOMS: atom_id res chain seq x y z
N MET A 1 -12.60 27.94 -60.59
CA MET A 1 -13.13 26.60 -60.23
C MET A 1 -11.91 25.77 -59.87
N THR A 2 -11.64 25.31 -58.66
CA THR A 2 -12.40 25.17 -57.40
C THR A 2 -11.32 24.89 -56.35
N LEU A 3 -11.25 25.71 -55.30
CA LEU A 3 -10.42 25.46 -54.11
C LEU A 3 -11.11 24.37 -53.29
N LEU A 4 -10.52 23.17 -53.19
CA LEU A 4 -10.99 22.17 -52.23
C LEU A 4 -10.14 22.24 -50.96
N ARG A 5 -10.86 22.55 -49.88
CA ARG A 5 -10.40 22.75 -48.51
C ARG A 5 -9.99 21.40 -47.91
N ASN A 6 -8.72 21.26 -47.52
CA ASN A 6 -8.28 20.18 -46.64
C ASN A 6 -8.95 20.38 -45.27
N ALA A 7 -9.88 19.49 -44.91
CA ALA A 7 -10.43 19.41 -43.57
C ALA A 7 -9.50 18.53 -42.72
N PHE A 8 -8.67 19.15 -41.89
CA PHE A 8 -7.98 18.46 -40.79
C PHE A 8 -9.00 18.17 -39.69
N PHE A 9 -9.38 16.90 -39.51
CA PHE A 9 -10.14 16.46 -38.34
C PHE A 9 -9.17 16.33 -37.16
N ALA A 10 -9.21 17.29 -36.23
CA ALA A 10 -8.48 17.20 -34.98
C ALA A 10 -9.26 16.28 -34.02
N ILE A 11 -8.70 15.10 -33.73
CA ILE A 11 -9.18 14.22 -32.66
C ILE A 11 -8.70 14.80 -31.33
N ALA A 12 -9.64 15.32 -30.53
CA ALA A 12 -9.36 15.74 -29.15
C ALA A 12 -9.47 14.50 -28.25
N VAL A 13 -8.33 14.00 -27.76
CA VAL A 13 -8.30 12.96 -26.71
C VAL A 13 -8.57 13.65 -25.37
N LEU A 14 -9.75 13.38 -24.79
CA LEU A 14 -10.08 13.77 -23.43
C LEU A 14 -9.41 12.77 -22.49
N VAL A 15 -8.24 13.13 -21.95
CA VAL A 15 -7.64 12.40 -20.83
C VAL A 15 -8.40 12.82 -19.58
N THR A 16 -9.30 11.96 -19.10
CA THR A 16 -9.90 12.12 -17.78
C THR A 16 -8.87 11.70 -16.73
N ALA A 17 -8.19 12.68 -16.14
CA ALA A 17 -7.39 12.42 -14.95
C ALA A 17 -8.34 12.08 -13.80
N SER A 18 -8.30 10.84 -13.32
CA SER A 18 -8.93 10.47 -12.05
C SER A 18 -8.22 11.23 -10.93
N ALA A 19 -8.97 11.99 -10.14
CA ALA A 19 -8.43 12.59 -8.93
C ALA A 19 -8.13 11.47 -7.94
N ALA A 20 -6.85 11.27 -7.69
CA ALA A 20 -6.37 10.30 -6.73
C ALA A 20 -6.38 10.94 -5.35
N THR A 21 -7.24 10.45 -4.48
CA THR A 21 -7.34 10.91 -3.09
C THR A 21 -6.42 10.05 -2.25
N ALA A 22 -5.44 10.67 -1.59
CA ALA A 22 -4.67 10.08 -0.50
C ALA A 22 -5.61 9.39 0.50
N GLN A 23 -5.39 8.10 0.78
CA GLN A 23 -6.20 7.34 1.74
C GLN A 23 -5.40 7.05 3.01
N ASP A 24 -5.99 7.40 4.16
CA ASP A 24 -5.55 6.87 5.44
C ASP A 24 -6.23 5.51 5.63
N VAL A 25 -5.45 4.42 5.63
CA VAL A 25 -5.98 3.06 5.82
C VAL A 25 -5.71 2.60 7.24
N ALA A 26 -6.71 1.98 7.87
CA ALA A 26 -6.57 1.32 9.17
C ALA A 26 -7.01 -0.14 9.04
N TYR A 27 -6.15 -1.07 9.43
CA TYR A 27 -6.45 -2.52 9.38
C TYR A 27 -6.00 -3.21 10.66
N GLU A 28 -6.65 -4.33 10.98
CA GLU A 28 -6.25 -5.18 12.11
C GLU A 28 -5.13 -6.13 11.68
N LEU A 29 -3.99 -6.05 12.35
CA LEU A 29 -2.85 -6.95 12.16
C LEU A 29 -2.80 -7.94 13.33
N THR A 30 -2.95 -9.22 13.03
CA THR A 30 -2.88 -10.31 14.00
C THR A 30 -1.61 -11.14 13.79
N ASN A 31 -0.88 -11.41 14.86
CA ASN A 31 0.31 -12.26 14.80
C ASN A 31 0.02 -13.63 15.41
N VAL A 32 0.07 -14.71 14.62
CA VAL A 32 0.00 -16.10 15.11
C VAL A 32 1.23 -16.94 14.74
N SER A 33 2.29 -16.29 14.23
CA SER A 33 3.52 -16.93 13.74
C SER A 33 4.36 -17.66 14.79
N GLY A 34 4.12 -17.40 16.08
CA GLY A 34 4.92 -17.93 17.18
C GLY A 34 6.15 -17.08 17.54
N TYR A 35 6.44 -16.01 16.79
CA TYR A 35 7.53 -15.07 17.05
C TYR A 35 6.99 -13.66 17.33
N THR A 36 7.81 -12.78 17.93
CA THR A 36 7.39 -11.39 18.15
C THR A 36 7.73 -10.57 16.91
N VAL A 37 6.77 -9.83 16.36
CA VAL A 37 7.04 -8.88 15.27
C VAL A 37 7.55 -7.58 15.89
N VAL A 38 8.78 -7.20 15.56
CA VAL A 38 9.44 -6.02 16.13
C VAL A 38 9.36 -4.81 15.23
N GLN A 39 9.17 -4.99 13.92
CA GLN A 39 8.98 -3.90 12.97
C GLN A 39 7.99 -4.32 11.87
N VAL A 40 7.19 -3.37 11.40
CA VAL A 40 6.31 -3.55 10.24
C VAL A 40 6.53 -2.38 9.30
N PHE A 41 6.84 -2.67 8.04
CA PHE A 41 6.98 -1.65 7.01
C PHE A 41 5.92 -1.84 5.94
N THR A 42 5.46 -0.74 5.36
CA THR A 42 4.51 -0.75 4.24
C THR A 42 4.91 0.27 3.19
N SER A 43 4.80 -0.10 1.93
CA SER A 43 5.06 0.81 0.81
C SER A 43 4.21 0.46 -0.40
N PRO A 44 3.86 1.44 -1.26
CA PRO A 44 3.26 1.12 -2.56
C PRO A 44 4.10 0.08 -3.30
N ALA A 45 3.48 -0.88 -3.98
CA ALA A 45 4.17 -1.98 -4.66
C ALA A 45 5.11 -1.55 -5.80
N ASN A 46 5.03 -0.28 -6.21
CA ASN A 46 5.93 0.34 -7.19
C ASN A 46 7.05 1.19 -6.54
N SER A 47 7.13 1.20 -5.21
CA SER A 47 8.15 1.89 -4.44
C SER A 47 9.49 1.14 -4.51
N GLY A 48 10.59 1.89 -4.48
CA GLY A 48 11.94 1.33 -4.34
C GLY A 48 12.43 1.24 -2.88
N ASP A 49 11.65 1.78 -1.94
CA ASP A 49 11.99 1.91 -0.52
C ASP A 49 10.77 1.52 0.36
N TRP A 50 11.04 0.91 1.52
CA TRP A 50 10.02 0.37 2.45
C TRP A 50 9.30 1.41 3.33
N GLY A 51 9.79 2.64 3.36
CA GLY A 51 9.24 3.68 4.25
C GLY A 51 9.62 3.49 5.72
N ASP A 52 8.75 3.98 6.60
CA ASP A 52 8.94 3.98 8.06
C ASP A 52 8.29 2.76 8.73
N ASP A 53 8.79 2.39 9.91
CA ASP A 53 8.19 1.35 10.74
C ASP A 53 6.88 1.85 11.37
N ILE A 54 5.75 1.21 11.00
CA ILE A 54 4.41 1.62 11.41
C ILE A 54 4.05 1.17 12.85
N LEU A 55 4.86 0.30 13.48
CA LEU A 55 4.71 -0.02 14.91
C LEU A 55 5.34 1.04 15.82
N GLY A 56 6.31 1.80 15.29
CA GLY A 56 7.03 2.85 16.00
C GLY A 56 7.87 2.30 17.16
N ALA A 57 7.48 2.60 18.41
CA ALA A 57 8.18 2.12 19.60
C ALA A 57 7.54 0.84 20.20
N ASN A 58 6.51 0.31 19.56
CA ASN A 58 5.78 -0.87 20.03
C ASN A 58 6.25 -2.11 19.27
N VAL A 59 5.84 -3.28 19.78
CA VAL A 59 6.02 -4.58 19.13
C VAL A 59 4.69 -5.33 19.12
N LEU A 60 4.53 -6.32 18.24
CA LEU A 60 3.37 -7.19 18.19
C LEU A 60 3.75 -8.62 18.57
N GLU A 61 3.52 -8.96 19.84
CA GLU A 61 3.74 -10.31 20.37
C GLU A 61 2.84 -11.35 19.70
N THR A 62 3.29 -12.60 19.67
CA THR A 62 2.47 -13.72 19.18
C THR A 62 1.18 -13.86 20.00
N GLY A 63 0.06 -14.11 19.31
CA GLY A 63 -1.28 -14.22 19.88
C GLY A 63 -2.02 -12.89 20.08
N TYR A 64 -1.42 -11.76 19.71
CA TYR A 64 -2.04 -10.44 19.82
C TYR A 64 -2.47 -9.87 18.46
N THR A 65 -3.42 -8.95 18.55
CA THR A 65 -3.92 -8.13 17.44
C THR A 65 -3.73 -6.67 17.77
N SER A 66 -3.30 -5.88 16.80
CA SER A 66 -3.21 -4.42 16.89
C SER A 66 -3.83 -3.79 15.65
N THR A 67 -4.41 -2.59 15.80
CA THR A 67 -4.79 -1.76 14.65
C THR A 67 -3.58 -0.96 14.22
N VAL A 68 -3.21 -1.07 12.95
CA VAL A 68 -2.11 -0.32 12.34
C VAL A 68 -2.66 0.61 11.26
N TYR A 69 -1.88 1.65 10.95
CA TYR A 69 -2.31 2.72 10.06
C TYR A 69 -1.29 2.96 8.96
N ILE A 70 -1.76 3.12 7.73
CA ILE A 70 -0.98 3.61 6.59
C ILE A 70 -1.43 5.04 6.34
N MET A 71 -0.53 6.00 6.55
CA MET A 71 -0.78 7.45 6.46
C MET A 71 0.28 8.14 5.59
N ASP A 72 0.60 7.54 4.44
CA ASP A 72 1.68 7.97 3.54
C ASP A 72 1.22 8.96 2.44
N ASN A 73 -0.07 9.32 2.44
CA ASN A 73 -0.73 10.13 1.42
C ASN A 73 -0.68 9.56 -0.01
N SER A 74 -0.49 8.25 -0.16
CA SER A 74 -0.57 7.61 -1.47
C SER A 74 -2.02 7.29 -1.86
N ASP A 75 -2.23 7.23 -3.16
CA ASP A 75 -3.48 6.92 -3.85
C ASP A 75 -3.51 5.48 -4.41
N GLN A 76 -2.45 4.71 -4.15
CA GLN A 76 -2.31 3.33 -4.61
C GLN A 76 -3.08 2.37 -3.69
N CYS A 77 -3.45 1.21 -4.23
CA CYS A 77 -4.09 0.14 -3.47
C CYS A 77 -3.14 -1.06 -3.26
N GLU A 78 -2.30 -1.36 -4.25
CA GLU A 78 -1.33 -2.45 -4.17
C GLU A 78 -0.12 -2.01 -3.34
N TYR A 79 0.11 -2.67 -2.21
CA TYR A 79 1.19 -2.40 -1.28
C TYR A 79 2.00 -3.66 -1.01
N ASP A 80 3.30 -3.48 -0.85
CA ASP A 80 4.14 -4.47 -0.21
C ASP A 80 4.17 -4.20 1.30
N ILE A 81 4.09 -5.27 2.09
CA ILE A 81 4.25 -5.25 3.54
C ILE A 81 5.44 -6.14 3.93
N LEU A 82 6.25 -5.67 4.88
CA LEU A 82 7.39 -6.40 5.42
C LEU A 82 7.27 -6.50 6.95
N PHE A 83 7.41 -7.72 7.46
CA PHE A 83 7.47 -8.05 8.87
C PHE A 83 8.90 -8.44 9.23
N VAL A 84 9.44 -7.82 10.28
CA VAL A 84 10.72 -8.21 10.88
C VAL A 84 10.44 -8.84 12.24
N PHE A 85 10.93 -10.04 12.47
CA PHE A 85 10.73 -10.81 13.69
C PHE A 85 11.88 -10.64 14.69
N ASP A 86 11.65 -10.99 15.95
CA ASP A 86 12.62 -10.84 17.04
C ASP A 86 13.85 -11.77 16.94
N ASP A 87 13.77 -12.82 16.13
CA ASP A 87 14.88 -13.69 15.78
C ASP A 87 15.71 -13.19 14.57
N GLY A 88 15.24 -12.12 13.92
CA GLY A 88 15.88 -11.50 12.75
C GLY A 88 15.42 -12.04 11.41
N ASP A 89 14.44 -12.96 11.39
CA ASP A 89 13.81 -13.38 10.15
C ASP A 89 12.90 -12.28 9.59
N GLU A 90 12.67 -12.33 8.28
CA GLU A 90 11.85 -11.38 7.54
C GLU A 90 10.80 -12.13 6.70
N MET A 91 9.57 -11.64 6.71
CA MET A 91 8.49 -12.10 5.82
C MET A 91 7.90 -10.90 5.10
N SER A 92 7.78 -10.99 3.78
CA SER A 92 7.11 -9.96 2.98
C SER A 92 5.94 -10.54 2.21
N ASP A 93 4.92 -9.72 1.99
CA ASP A 93 3.74 -10.06 1.18
C ASP A 93 3.26 -8.84 0.39
N GLN A 94 2.41 -9.08 -0.61
CA GLN A 94 1.75 -8.02 -1.39
C GLN A 94 0.24 -8.09 -1.17
N ILE A 95 -0.36 -6.95 -0.83
CA ILE A 95 -1.74 -6.82 -0.38
C ILE A 95 -2.43 -5.64 -1.07
N ASP A 96 -3.74 -5.79 -1.33
CA ASP A 96 -4.60 -4.67 -1.71
C ASP A 96 -5.15 -4.02 -0.43
N ILE A 97 -4.65 -2.83 -0.09
CA ILE A 97 -5.02 -2.10 1.14
C ILE A 97 -6.37 -1.38 1.03
N CYS A 98 -6.90 -1.20 -0.18
CA CYS A 98 -8.17 -0.50 -0.39
C CYS A 98 -9.38 -1.35 0.06
N ASP A 99 -9.22 -2.68 0.03
CA ASP A 99 -10.23 -3.64 0.49
C ASP A 99 -9.78 -4.41 1.77
N LEU A 100 -8.67 -4.00 2.40
CA LEU A 100 -8.12 -4.68 3.57
C LEU A 100 -8.78 -4.25 4.88
N ALA A 101 -9.44 -5.20 5.54
CA ALA A 101 -9.92 -5.00 6.92
C ALA A 101 -8.98 -5.60 7.96
N SER A 102 -8.37 -6.74 7.65
CA SER A 102 -7.45 -7.45 8.55
C SER A 102 -6.43 -8.29 7.80
N TYR A 103 -5.29 -8.51 8.43
CA TYR A 103 -4.21 -9.39 7.99
C TYR A 103 -3.72 -10.26 9.15
N THR A 104 -3.45 -11.53 8.88
CA THR A 104 -2.91 -12.47 9.86
C THR A 104 -1.56 -13.00 9.40
N ILE A 105 -0.55 -12.86 10.25
CA ILE A 105 0.80 -13.39 10.06
C ILE A 105 0.84 -14.81 10.63
N GLU A 106 1.23 -15.79 9.81
CA GLU A 106 1.21 -17.23 10.12
C GLU A 106 2.60 -17.85 10.28
#